data_AF-A0A4R8F224-F1
#
_entry.id   AF-A0A4R8F224-F1
#
_cell.length_a   1.000
_cell.length_b   1.000
_cell.length_c   1.000
_cell.angle_alpha   90.00
_cell.angle_beta   90.00
_cell.angle_gamma   90.00
#
_symmetry.space_group_name_H-M   'P 1'
#
loop_
_entity.id
_entity.type
_entity.pdbx_description
1 polymer ?
#
loop_
_entity_poly.entity_id
_entity_poly.type
_entity_poly.pdbx_seq_one_letter_code
_entity_poly.pdbx_strand_id
1 'polypeptide(L)'
;MSRAQLSIRVHRPPDWQDRRRQPRSDDSAVLSRINTAVSDLPTYGYRRVWAMLRRESERDGLAVVNAKRVYRIMRAYHLLLERKPAEPRRKCAHKGRVAVAESNRRWSYKMNGKTPVLTDGHYSRANSLSSEVIIEYKFNLF
;
A
#
# COMPACT_ATOMS: atom_id res chain seq x y z
N MET A 1 -25.50 3.43 -30.37
CA MET A 1 -26.01 4.74 -29.88
C MET A 1 -27.42 4.91 -30.43
N SER A 2 -28.43 5.16 -29.59
CA SER A 2 -29.82 5.21 -30.06
C SER A 2 -30.14 6.52 -30.79
N ARG A 3 -31.14 6.49 -31.68
CA ARG A 3 -31.59 7.66 -32.46
C ARG A 3 -32.03 8.83 -31.55
N ALA A 4 -32.67 8.51 -30.43
CA ALA A 4 -33.09 9.48 -29.41
C ALA A 4 -31.89 10.14 -28.67
N GLN A 5 -30.78 9.43 -28.47
CA GLN A 5 -29.58 10.04 -27.87
C GLN A 5 -28.88 11.02 -28.82
N LEU A 6 -28.99 10.80 -30.14
CA LEU A 6 -28.43 11.70 -31.14
C LEU A 6 -29.25 12.99 -31.23
N SER A 7 -30.59 12.91 -31.26
CA SER A 7 -31.43 14.11 -31.27
C SER A 7 -31.19 15.01 -30.06
N ILE A 8 -31.09 14.43 -28.86
CA ILE A 8 -30.78 15.17 -27.63
C ILE A 8 -29.41 15.86 -27.70
N ARG A 9 -28.41 15.28 -28.39
CA ARG A 9 -27.08 15.91 -28.54
C ARG A 9 -27.09 17.05 -29.57
N VAL A 10 -27.82 16.88 -30.66
CA VAL A 10 -27.91 17.87 -31.75
C VAL A 10 -28.67 19.12 -31.30
N HIS A 11 -29.72 18.97 -30.48
CA HIS A 11 -30.52 20.08 -29.98
C HIS A 11 -30.01 20.68 -28.66
N ARG A 12 -28.73 20.49 -28.32
CA ARG A 12 -28.17 21.13 -27.14
C ARG A 12 -28.01 22.63 -27.38
N PRO A 13 -28.36 23.46 -26.39
CA PRO A 13 -28.05 24.87 -26.48
C PRO A 13 -26.52 25.07 -26.45
N PRO A 14 -25.98 26.16 -27.03
CA PRO A 14 -24.53 26.37 -27.18
C PRO A 14 -23.77 26.45 -25.85
N ASP A 15 -24.46 26.85 -24.78
CA ASP A 15 -23.97 26.93 -23.39
C ASP A 15 -24.12 25.61 -22.63
N TRP A 16 -24.58 24.54 -23.28
CA TRP A 16 -24.76 23.25 -22.64
C TRP A 16 -23.41 22.69 -22.15
N GLN A 17 -23.26 22.60 -20.84
CA GLN A 17 -22.10 21.99 -20.20
C GLN A 17 -22.45 20.60 -19.69
N ASP A 18 -21.64 19.60 -20.04
CA ASP A 18 -21.76 18.26 -19.45
C ASP A 18 -21.36 18.30 -17.96
N ARG A 19 -22.36 18.34 -17.07
CA ARG A 19 -22.16 18.36 -15.61
C ARG A 19 -21.45 17.11 -15.06
N ARG A 20 -21.33 16.04 -15.85
CA ARG A 20 -20.51 14.87 -15.47
C ARG A 20 -19.01 15.18 -15.50
N ARG A 21 -18.60 16.20 -16.25
CA ARG A 21 -17.23 16.74 -16.15
C ARG A 21 -17.23 17.73 -15.01
N GLN A 22 -16.63 17.33 -13.89
CA GLN A 22 -16.40 18.28 -12.81
C GLN A 22 -15.57 19.45 -13.35
N PRO A 23 -15.93 20.71 -13.05
CA PRO A 23 -15.08 21.85 -13.38
C PRO A 23 -13.66 21.59 -12.85
N ARG A 24 -12.65 21.92 -13.65
CA ARG A 24 -11.27 21.98 -13.16
C ARG A 24 -11.28 23.00 -12.02
N SER A 25 -11.27 22.53 -10.78
CA SER A 25 -11.07 23.40 -9.62
C SER A 25 -9.70 24.02 -9.78
N ASP A 26 -9.59 25.32 -9.54
CA ASP A 26 -8.30 25.99 -9.58
C ASP A 26 -7.39 25.36 -8.51
N ASP A 27 -6.35 24.67 -8.99
CA ASP A 27 -5.36 23.97 -8.18
C ASP A 27 -4.13 24.85 -7.93
N SER A 28 -4.09 26.09 -8.47
CA SER A 28 -2.94 27.00 -8.40
C SER A 28 -2.48 27.29 -6.97
N ALA A 29 -3.41 27.63 -6.08
CA ALA A 29 -3.11 27.94 -4.68
C ALA A 29 -2.55 26.73 -3.93
N VAL A 30 -3.10 25.52 -4.17
CA VAL A 30 -2.62 24.28 -3.55
C VAL A 30 -1.25 23.91 -4.11
N LEU A 31 -1.04 24.09 -5.42
CA LEU A 31 0.24 23.83 -6.07
C LEU A 31 1.36 24.72 -5.53
N SER A 32 1.08 26.01 -5.30
CA SER A 32 2.05 26.94 -4.70
C SER A 32 2.55 26.43 -3.35
N ARG A 33 1.61 26.06 -2.45
CA ARG A 33 1.94 25.48 -1.14
C ARG A 33 2.69 24.15 -1.25
N ILE A 34 2.33 23.30 -2.22
CA ILE A 34 3.07 22.05 -2.48
C ILE A 34 4.50 22.34 -2.91
N ASN A 35 4.72 23.33 -3.78
CA ASN A 35 6.07 23.68 -4.23
C ASN A 35 6.94 24.20 -3.08
N THR A 36 6.39 25.02 -2.18
CA THR A 36 7.08 25.43 -0.95
C THR A 36 7.41 24.23 -0.05
N ALA A 37 6.47 23.30 0.13
CA ALA A 37 6.73 22.10 0.91
C ALA A 37 7.81 21.18 0.30
N VAL A 38 7.87 21.10 -1.04
CA VAL A 38 8.82 20.27 -1.77
C VAL A 38 10.20 20.90 -1.87
N SER A 39 10.30 22.25 -1.94
CA SER A 39 11.61 22.94 -1.94
C SER A 39 12.41 22.64 -0.69
N ASP A 40 11.74 22.55 0.45
CA ASP A 40 12.38 22.29 1.73
C ASP A 40 12.69 20.79 1.91
N LEU A 41 11.83 19.89 1.40
CA LEU A 41 11.95 18.44 1.60
C LEU A 41 11.70 17.64 0.30
N PRO A 42 12.70 17.57 -0.61
CA PRO A 42 12.54 16.92 -1.92
C PRO A 42 12.31 15.40 -1.84
N THR A 43 12.66 14.76 -0.72
CA THR A 43 12.45 13.30 -0.50
C THR A 43 11.00 12.96 -0.13
N TYR A 44 10.15 13.96 0.11
CA TYR A 44 8.80 13.70 0.63
C TYR A 44 7.82 13.31 -0.47
N GLY A 45 7.22 12.13 -0.29
CA GLY A 45 6.08 11.71 -1.10
C GLY A 45 4.78 12.41 -0.71
N TYR A 46 3.77 12.32 -1.57
CA TYR A 46 2.50 13.04 -1.45
C TYR A 46 1.78 12.88 -0.10
N ARG A 47 1.91 11.73 0.59
CA ARG A 47 1.29 11.53 1.91
C ARG A 47 1.92 12.41 2.99
N ARG A 48 3.23 12.64 2.93
CA ARG A 48 3.92 13.53 3.90
C ARG A 48 3.63 14.99 3.59
N VAL A 49 3.68 15.37 2.30
CA VAL A 49 3.27 16.71 1.85
C VAL A 49 1.84 17.02 2.29
N TRP A 50 0.90 16.09 2.10
CA TRP A 50 -0.47 16.25 2.59
C TRP A 50 -0.56 16.48 4.10
N ALA A 51 0.22 15.75 4.90
CA ALA A 51 0.22 15.93 6.35
C ALA A 51 0.72 17.33 6.76
N MET A 52 1.68 17.91 6.05
CA MET A 52 2.15 19.27 6.28
C MET A 52 1.08 20.30 5.90
N LEU A 53 0.51 20.18 4.68
CA LEU A 53 -0.59 21.04 4.23
C LEU A 53 -1.80 21.01 5.17
N ARG A 54 -2.09 19.84 5.75
CA ARG A 54 -3.17 19.69 6.73
C ARG A 54 -2.86 20.46 8.01
N ARG A 55 -1.64 20.33 8.56
CA ARG A 55 -1.22 21.04 9.78
C ARG A 55 -1.22 22.56 9.59
N GLU A 56 -0.77 23.03 8.43
CA GLU A 56 -0.85 24.44 8.04
C GLU A 56 -2.31 24.90 7.97
N SER A 57 -3.17 24.16 7.25
CA SER A 57 -4.59 24.51 7.16
C SER A 57 -5.29 24.53 8.52
N GLU A 58 -4.95 23.59 9.42
CA GLU A 58 -5.48 23.57 10.79
C GLU A 58 -5.00 24.77 11.61
N ARG A 59 -3.76 25.23 11.40
CA ARG A 59 -3.20 26.42 12.05
C ARG A 59 -3.84 27.71 11.54
N ASP A 60 -4.06 27.79 10.24
CA ASP A 60 -4.58 28.99 9.57
C ASP A 60 -6.12 29.03 9.54
N GLY A 61 -6.79 27.99 10.06
CA GLY A 61 -8.26 27.85 10.03
C GLY A 61 -8.82 27.62 8.62
N LEU A 62 -8.01 27.17 7.68
CA LEU A 62 -8.39 26.91 6.29
C LEU A 62 -8.97 25.51 6.11
N ALA A 63 -9.75 25.32 5.05
CA ALA A 63 -10.25 24.01 4.67
C ALA A 63 -9.10 23.03 4.37
N VAL A 64 -9.19 21.82 4.93
CA VAL A 64 -8.19 20.76 4.72
C VAL A 64 -8.33 20.18 3.31
N VAL A 65 -7.23 20.16 2.56
CA VAL A 65 -7.19 19.57 1.23
C VAL A 65 -7.23 18.04 1.34
N ASN A 66 -8.06 17.39 0.52
CA ASN A 66 -8.12 15.93 0.45
C ASN A 66 -6.79 15.35 -0.09
N ALA A 67 -6.25 14.33 0.59
CA ALA A 67 -5.01 13.65 0.18
C ALA A 67 -5.03 13.13 -1.27
N LYS A 68 -6.20 12.70 -1.78
CA LYS A 68 -6.35 12.27 -3.17
C LYS A 68 -6.18 13.42 -4.16
N ARG A 69 -6.60 14.64 -3.79
CA ARG A 69 -6.41 15.84 -4.61
C ARG A 69 -4.93 16.21 -4.67
N VAL A 70 -4.22 16.17 -3.54
CA VAL A 70 -2.76 16.36 -3.48
C VAL A 70 -2.04 15.36 -4.40
N TYR A 71 -2.41 14.08 -4.34
CA TYR A 71 -1.85 13.07 -5.25
C TYR A 71 -2.09 13.40 -6.73
N ARG A 72 -3.31 13.81 -7.10
CA ARG A 72 -3.64 14.15 -8.49
C ARG A 72 -2.85 15.35 -9.00
N ILE A 73 -2.70 16.38 -8.17
CA ILE A 73 -1.92 17.57 -8.49
C ILE A 73 -0.44 17.17 -8.66
N MET A 74 0.17 16.54 -7.67
CA MET A 74 1.58 16.13 -7.76
C MET A 74 1.85 15.19 -8.94
N ARG A 75 0.89 14.32 -9.29
CA ARG A 75 0.99 13.47 -10.48
C ARG A 75 0.94 14.28 -11.78
N ALA A 76 0.05 15.27 -11.87
CA ALA A 76 -0.12 16.10 -13.07
C ALA A 76 1.10 17.01 -13.32
N TYR A 77 1.78 17.45 -12.25
CA TYR A 77 2.97 18.30 -12.32
C TYR A 77 4.29 17.54 -12.18
N HIS A 78 4.27 16.19 -12.27
CA HIS A 78 5.47 15.35 -12.20
C HIS A 78 6.30 15.53 -10.89
N LEU A 79 5.64 15.85 -9.78
CA LEU A 79 6.26 16.07 -8.47
C LEU A 79 6.30 14.81 -7.59
N LEU A 80 5.89 13.65 -8.12
CA LEU A 80 5.93 12.40 -7.37
C LEU A 80 7.35 11.82 -7.38
N LEU A 81 7.77 11.30 -6.23
CA LEU A 81 9.01 10.52 -6.14
C LEU A 81 8.95 9.34 -7.13
N GLU A 82 10.01 9.20 -7.90
CA GLU A 82 10.17 8.03 -8.75
C GLU A 82 10.24 6.78 -7.87
N ARG A 83 9.43 5.79 -8.22
CA ARG A 83 9.50 4.49 -7.57
C ARG A 83 10.79 3.83 -8.01
N LYS A 84 11.74 3.66 -7.09
CA LYS A 84 12.90 2.80 -7.30
C LYS A 84 12.40 1.42 -7.76
N PRO A 85 12.91 0.88 -8.89
CA PRO A 85 12.52 -0.45 -9.34
C PRO A 85 12.74 -1.44 -8.19
N ALA A 86 11.75 -2.31 -7.97
CA ALA A 86 11.87 -3.34 -6.94
C ALA A 86 13.05 -4.22 -7.33
N GLU A 87 14.06 -4.27 -6.48
CA GLU A 87 15.22 -5.12 -6.71
C GLU A 87 14.71 -6.57 -6.83
N PRO A 88 15.05 -7.29 -7.91
CA PRO A 88 14.56 -8.64 -8.12
C PRO A 88 14.85 -9.44 -6.86
N ARG A 89 13.79 -10.06 -6.29
CA ARG A 89 13.92 -10.89 -5.09
C ARG A 89 15.08 -11.84 -5.31
N ARG A 90 16.15 -11.69 -4.52
CA ARG A 90 17.30 -12.59 -4.54
C ARG A 90 16.74 -13.99 -4.34
N LYS A 91 16.75 -14.80 -5.39
CA LYS A 91 16.50 -16.24 -5.29
C LYS A 91 17.70 -16.83 -4.58
N CYS A 92 17.74 -16.71 -3.26
CA CYS A 92 18.75 -17.41 -2.48
C CYS A 92 18.39 -18.90 -2.62
N ALA A 93 19.08 -19.57 -3.54
CA ALA A 93 18.95 -21.00 -3.73
C ALA A 93 19.22 -21.65 -2.37
N HIS A 94 18.24 -22.40 -1.87
CA HIS A 94 18.36 -23.09 -0.60
C HIS A 94 19.46 -24.14 -0.77
N LYS A 95 20.66 -23.92 -0.20
CA LYS A 95 21.75 -24.91 -0.18
C LYS A 95 21.55 -26.00 0.88
N GLY A 96 20.36 -26.07 1.48
CA GLY A 96 20.03 -27.09 2.48
C GLY A 96 19.74 -28.42 1.81
N ARG A 97 20.42 -29.48 2.23
CA ARG A 97 20.07 -30.85 1.86
C ARG A 97 18.84 -31.27 2.66
N VAL A 98 17.78 -31.75 1.99
CA VAL A 98 16.63 -32.33 2.69
C VAL A 98 17.11 -33.61 3.39
N ALA A 99 16.96 -33.66 4.71
CA ALA A 99 17.48 -34.76 5.52
C ALA A 99 16.80 -36.12 5.25
N VAL A 100 15.67 -36.14 4.53
CA VAL A 100 14.87 -37.33 4.28
C VAL A 100 14.58 -37.48 2.78
N ALA A 101 14.67 -38.72 2.27
CA ALA A 101 14.55 -39.03 0.85
C ALA A 101 13.11 -38.99 0.30
N GLU A 102 12.12 -39.27 1.16
CA GLU A 102 10.70 -39.29 0.79
C GLU A 102 9.95 -38.09 1.37
N SER A 103 9.02 -37.54 0.58
CA SER A 103 8.10 -36.50 1.04
C SER A 103 7.23 -36.99 2.20
N ASN A 104 6.83 -36.09 3.11
CA ASN A 104 5.92 -36.41 4.23
C ASN A 104 6.42 -37.46 5.22
N ARG A 105 7.74 -37.68 5.32
CA ARG A 105 8.32 -38.48 6.43
C ARG A 105 8.72 -37.66 7.64
N ARG A 106 8.97 -36.36 7.44
CA ARG A 106 9.41 -35.45 8.50
C ARG A 106 8.80 -34.09 8.26
N TRP A 107 8.13 -33.58 9.29
CA TRP A 107 7.64 -32.22 9.33
C TRP A 107 8.49 -31.41 10.30
N SER A 108 9.04 -30.30 9.83
CA SER A 108 9.78 -29.34 10.65
C SER A 108 9.10 -27.98 10.57
N TYR A 109 8.74 -27.43 11.72
CA TYR A 109 8.24 -26.07 11.83
C TYR A 109 9.41 -25.15 12.19
N LYS A 110 9.61 -24.05 11.45
CA LYS A 110 10.47 -22.96 11.94
C LYS A 110 9.71 -22.19 13.01
N MET A 111 10.19 -22.24 14.25
CA MET A 111 9.59 -21.50 15.36
C MET A 111 10.08 -20.04 15.35
N ASN A 112 9.14 -19.09 15.38
CA ASN A 112 9.44 -17.68 15.64
C ASN A 112 9.30 -17.39 17.14
N GLY A 113 10.15 -18.01 17.97
CA GLY A 113 10.23 -17.77 19.43
C GLY A 113 9.07 -18.35 20.28
N LYS A 114 8.23 -19.21 19.70
CA LYS A 114 7.14 -19.88 20.41
C LYS A 114 7.16 -21.38 20.14
N THR A 115 7.13 -22.19 21.20
CA THR A 115 7.03 -23.66 21.13
C THR A 115 5.56 -24.09 21.25
N PRO A 116 5.05 -24.92 20.32
CA PRO A 116 3.75 -25.56 20.48
C PRO A 116 3.82 -26.61 21.60
N VAL A 117 2.96 -26.46 22.61
CA VAL A 117 2.80 -27.43 23.69
C VAL A 117 1.43 -28.06 23.53
N LEU A 118 1.40 -29.39 23.42
CA LEU A 118 0.19 -30.17 23.37
C LEU A 118 -0.03 -30.79 24.76
N THR A 119 -1.06 -30.34 25.46
CA THR A 119 -1.44 -30.86 26.78
C THR A 119 -2.84 -31.41 26.67
N ASP A 120 -3.03 -32.70 26.93
CA ASP A 120 -4.34 -33.38 26.90
C ASP A 120 -5.18 -33.08 25.65
N GLY A 121 -4.53 -33.06 24.49
CA GLY A 121 -5.17 -32.77 23.19
C GLY A 121 -5.41 -31.28 22.91
N HIS A 122 -5.16 -30.39 23.86
CA HIS A 122 -5.26 -28.95 23.67
C HIS A 122 -3.92 -28.34 23.21
N TYR A 123 -3.97 -27.66 22.06
CA TYR A 123 -2.83 -26.98 21.46
C TYR A 123 -2.66 -25.58 22.05
N SER A 124 -1.51 -25.32 22.67
CA SER A 124 -1.13 -23.99 23.16
C SER A 124 0.26 -23.58 22.65
N ARG A 125 0.58 -22.29 22.69
CA ARG A 125 1.88 -21.74 22.25
C ARG A 125 2.56 -21.03 23.41
N ALA A 126 3.67 -21.58 23.91
CA ALA A 126 4.48 -20.99 24.98
C ALA A 126 5.72 -20.31 24.39
N ASN A 127 6.25 -19.27 25.05
CA ASN A 127 7.49 -18.62 24.62
C ASN A 127 8.69 -19.53 24.95
N SER A 128 9.55 -19.80 23.95
CA SER A 128 10.71 -20.67 24.13
C SER A 128 11.91 -19.87 24.66
N LEU A 129 12.60 -20.36 25.69
CA LEU A 129 13.85 -19.76 26.20
C LEU A 129 15.07 -19.99 25.27
N SER A 130 14.93 -20.80 24.21
CA SER A 130 15.97 -21.04 23.20
C SER A 130 15.38 -20.97 21.79
N SER A 131 16.06 -20.27 20.89
CA SER A 131 15.63 -20.02 19.50
C SER A 131 15.82 -21.21 18.57
N GLU A 132 16.43 -22.31 19.02
CA GLU A 132 16.79 -23.45 18.18
C GLU A 132 16.39 -24.77 18.84
N VAL A 133 15.09 -25.08 18.82
CA VAL A 133 14.59 -26.42 19.15
C VAL A 133 13.76 -26.93 17.97
N ILE A 134 14.34 -27.83 17.18
CA ILE A 134 13.63 -28.59 16.15
C ILE A 134 12.98 -29.77 16.86
N ILE A 135 11.68 -29.68 17.15
CA ILE A 135 10.93 -30.82 17.69
C ILE A 135 10.54 -31.72 16.52
N GLU A 136 11.06 -32.95 16.53
CA GLU A 136 10.69 -33.99 15.58
C GLU A 136 9.46 -34.73 16.10
N TYR A 137 8.30 -34.47 15.49
CA TYR A 137 7.11 -35.29 15.74
C TYR A 137 7.10 -36.45 14.76
N LYS A 138 7.31 -37.67 15.25
CA LYS A 138 6.95 -38.89 14.53
C LYS A 138 5.48 -39.20 14.82
N PHE A 139 4.60 -38.83 13.90
CA PHE A 139 3.26 -39.40 13.90
C PHE A 139 3.37 -40.83 13.35
N ASN A 140 3.23 -41.82 14.22
CA ASN A 140 2.93 -43.18 13.77
C ASN A 140 1.47 -43.19 13.29
N LEU A 141 1.26 -43.03 11.98
CA LEU A 141 0.02 -43.50 11.37
C LEU A 141 0.25 -44.96 10.98
N PHE A 142 -0.33 -45.86 11.79
CA PHE A 142 -0.46 -47.31 11.62
C PHE A 142 0.80 -48.09 11.19
#